data_AF-A0A9E3Q782-F1
#
_entry.id   AF-A0A9E3Q782-F1
#
_cell.length_a   1.000
_cell.length_b   1.000
_cell.length_c   1.000
_cell.angle_alpha   90.00
_cell.angle_beta   90.00
_cell.angle_gamma   90.00
#
_symmetry.space_group_name_H-M   'P 1'
#
loop_
_entity.id
_entity.type
_entity.pdbx_description
1 polymer ?
#
loop_
_entity_poly.entity_id
_entity_poly.type
_entity_poly.pdbx_seq_one_letter_code
_entity_poly.pdbx_strand_id
1 'polypeptide(L)'
;MKPARTGRPRPAPSGSVHPQVDGDDAAFRRDELSESSSPCSTGSPGLVELGPPKPSFARLTPLPTTRGCTASGFTLVELLVVIAIIGILAGLLLPVLGIARAKARAAHCTNNLRQLGIALRLYVDDAGAFPLATTGRALGSWQRPLREAVGDSLLQCPQRITAAWEHVTLFKFPGSRIHPHYGYNHLGAARRRTTDHNLGLGGDYVWSDTGGTYLAMPETRVVAPSEMIAFGDSDAAIVIGLDPDDPPAYRDLLHVAFPHDVPRLGRPGIGNWHRDGAIMLFVDGHTAFAKRSAWAAPTPGARRQWNNDHQPHEEAW
;
A
#
# COMPACT_ATOMS: atom_id res chain seq x y z
N MET A 1 -59.00 -27.82 34.12
CA MET A 1 -59.48 -26.42 34.07
C MET A 1 -58.29 -25.50 33.77
N LYS A 2 -58.28 -24.82 32.61
CA LYS A 2 -57.32 -23.75 32.29
C LYS A 2 -57.78 -22.42 32.92
N PRO A 3 -56.86 -21.50 33.24
CA PRO A 3 -57.16 -20.07 33.21
C PRO A 3 -56.40 -19.33 32.10
N ALA A 4 -56.97 -18.19 31.75
CA ALA A 4 -56.93 -17.51 30.48
C ALA A 4 -55.76 -16.52 30.27
N ARG A 5 -55.41 -16.32 29.00
CA ARG A 5 -54.50 -15.28 28.49
C ARG A 5 -55.16 -13.91 28.54
N THR A 6 -54.47 -12.90 29.06
CA THR A 6 -54.78 -11.48 28.88
C THR A 6 -53.87 -10.89 27.80
N GLY A 7 -54.48 -10.19 26.83
CA GLY A 7 -53.80 -9.62 25.66
C GLY A 7 -53.11 -8.28 25.94
N ARG A 8 -52.01 -8.02 25.24
CA ARG A 8 -51.35 -6.70 25.17
C ARG A 8 -51.99 -5.84 24.07
N PRO A 9 -52.07 -4.50 24.24
CA PRO A 9 -52.59 -3.59 23.22
C PRO A 9 -51.54 -3.27 22.14
N ARG A 10 -51.99 -3.00 20.91
CA ARG A 10 -51.18 -2.53 19.76
C ARG A 10 -50.88 -1.03 19.90
N PRO A 11 -49.68 -0.55 19.50
CA PRO A 11 -49.42 0.88 19.35
C PRO A 11 -49.91 1.42 18.00
N ALA A 12 -50.33 2.69 18.00
CA ALA A 12 -50.79 3.47 16.85
C ALA A 12 -49.62 3.91 15.93
N PRO A 13 -49.88 4.21 14.64
CA PRO A 13 -48.83 4.62 13.71
C PRO A 13 -48.41 6.09 13.94
N SER A 14 -47.11 6.33 14.10
CA SER A 14 -46.49 7.65 14.10
C SER A 14 -46.39 8.18 12.67
N GLY A 15 -47.10 9.27 12.35
CA GLY A 15 -46.88 10.04 11.13
C GLY A 15 -45.58 10.83 11.22
N SER A 16 -44.62 10.50 10.36
CA SER A 16 -43.42 11.30 10.13
C SER A 16 -43.65 12.25 8.95
N VAL A 17 -43.74 13.53 9.28
CA VAL A 17 -43.69 14.66 8.33
C VAL A 17 -42.24 14.77 7.84
N HIS A 18 -42.00 14.50 6.56
CA HIS A 18 -40.77 14.87 5.88
C HIS A 18 -40.81 16.37 5.53
N PRO A 19 -39.77 17.17 5.84
CA PRO A 19 -39.58 18.44 5.17
C PRO A 19 -38.98 18.17 3.79
N GLN A 20 -39.79 18.48 2.79
CA GLN A 20 -39.44 18.58 1.38
C GLN A 20 -38.48 19.77 1.22
N VAL A 21 -37.28 19.55 0.68
CA VAL A 21 -36.39 20.63 0.27
C VAL A 21 -36.67 20.88 -1.20
N ASP A 22 -37.32 22.00 -1.47
CA ASP A 22 -37.58 22.52 -2.80
C ASP A 22 -36.26 22.75 -3.54
N GLY A 23 -36.21 22.22 -4.76
CA GLY A 23 -35.23 22.58 -5.76
C GLY A 23 -35.75 23.76 -6.57
N ASP A 24 -34.87 24.71 -6.81
CA ASP A 24 -34.90 25.66 -7.93
C ASP A 24 -33.45 25.70 -8.46
N ASP A 25 -33.20 25.10 -9.62
CA ASP A 25 -33.28 25.72 -10.94
C ASP A 25 -32.08 26.62 -11.27
N ALA A 26 -31.07 25.98 -11.86
CA ALA A 26 -30.21 26.63 -12.84
C ALA A 26 -30.04 25.69 -14.03
N ALA A 27 -30.99 25.81 -14.96
CA ALA A 27 -30.99 25.20 -16.26
C ALA A 27 -29.72 25.54 -17.04
N PHE A 28 -28.94 24.53 -17.44
CA PHE A 28 -27.98 24.65 -18.52
C PHE A 28 -28.45 23.78 -19.68
N ARG A 29 -28.89 24.45 -20.75
CA ARG A 29 -29.39 23.87 -22.01
C ARG A 29 -28.47 22.76 -22.52
N ARG A 30 -29.05 21.58 -22.79
CA ARG A 30 -28.54 20.62 -23.76
C ARG A 30 -29.31 20.85 -25.05
N ASP A 31 -28.67 21.52 -26.00
CA ASP A 31 -29.05 21.42 -27.41
C ASP A 31 -28.18 20.35 -28.07
N GLU A 32 -28.88 19.48 -28.77
CA GLU A 32 -28.41 18.38 -29.59
C GLU A 32 -27.42 18.86 -30.67
N LEU A 33 -26.25 18.21 -30.77
CA LEU A 33 -25.59 17.99 -32.05
C LEU A 33 -24.94 16.62 -32.05
N SER A 34 -25.53 15.74 -32.85
CA SER A 34 -25.01 14.48 -33.35
C SER A 34 -23.78 14.70 -34.23
N GLU A 35 -22.73 13.91 -34.07
CA GLU A 35 -21.74 13.58 -35.12
C GLU A 35 -20.80 12.50 -34.52
N SER A 36 -21.11 11.22 -34.69
CA SER A 36 -20.69 10.34 -35.79
C SER A 36 -19.19 10.38 -36.10
N SER A 37 -18.52 9.34 -35.62
CA SER A 37 -17.22 8.82 -36.05
C SER A 37 -17.03 8.76 -37.56
N SER A 38 -15.87 9.21 -38.06
CA SER A 38 -15.25 8.69 -39.29
C SER A 38 -13.72 8.91 -39.29
N PRO A 39 -12.94 7.93 -39.77
CA PRO A 39 -11.48 7.99 -39.82
C PRO A 39 -10.94 8.65 -41.10
N CYS A 40 -9.72 9.18 -40.96
CA CYS A 40 -8.93 9.91 -41.93
C CYS A 40 -8.72 9.16 -43.26
N SER A 41 -9.11 9.81 -44.36
CA SER A 41 -8.99 9.31 -45.74
C SER A 41 -7.66 9.68 -46.40
N THR A 42 -7.15 8.71 -47.15
CA THR A 42 -6.11 8.75 -48.18
C THR A 42 -6.25 9.87 -49.21
N GLY A 43 -5.12 10.51 -49.54
CA GLY A 43 -4.98 11.41 -50.68
C GLY A 43 -3.58 11.31 -51.29
N SER A 44 -3.48 10.58 -52.41
CA SER A 44 -2.29 10.47 -53.27
C SER A 44 -2.21 11.64 -54.25
N PRO A 45 -1.07 12.31 -54.41
CA PRO A 45 -0.78 13.11 -55.60
C PRO A 45 -0.17 12.24 -56.70
N GLY A 46 -0.73 12.34 -57.91
CA GLY A 46 -0.35 11.58 -59.10
C GLY A 46 1.08 11.87 -59.58
N LEU A 47 1.72 10.79 -60.05
CA LEU A 47 2.99 10.78 -60.74
C LEU A 47 2.89 11.45 -62.12
N VAL A 48 3.82 12.36 -62.40
CA VAL A 48 4.22 12.73 -63.75
C VAL A 48 5.25 11.70 -64.21
N GLU A 49 4.93 10.97 -65.28
CA GLU A 49 5.78 9.98 -65.92
C GLU A 49 6.87 10.68 -66.76
N LEU A 50 8.06 10.85 -66.18
CA LEU A 50 9.27 11.21 -66.92
C LEU A 50 10.08 9.92 -67.16
N GLY A 51 10.07 9.47 -68.41
CA GLY A 51 10.83 8.30 -68.86
C GLY A 51 12.33 8.44 -68.55
N PRO A 52 13.04 7.31 -68.35
CA PRO A 52 14.41 7.32 -67.85
C PRO A 52 15.36 8.01 -68.85
N PRO A 53 16.17 9.00 -68.42
CA PRO A 53 17.27 9.48 -69.22
C PRO A 53 18.33 8.37 -69.35
N LYS A 54 18.71 8.09 -70.59
CA LYS A 54 19.76 7.12 -70.96
C LYS A 54 21.06 7.46 -70.21
N PRO A 55 21.67 6.54 -69.43
CA PRO A 55 22.97 6.80 -68.84
C PRO A 55 24.03 6.82 -69.94
N SER A 56 24.56 8.02 -70.19
CA SER A 56 25.79 8.25 -70.95
C SER A 56 26.96 7.60 -70.20
N PHE A 57 27.50 6.51 -70.74
CA PHE A 57 28.72 5.88 -70.22
C PHE A 57 29.93 6.73 -70.59
N ALA A 58 30.21 7.75 -69.79
CA ALA A 58 31.54 8.34 -69.75
C ALA A 58 32.51 7.29 -69.19
N ARG A 59 33.44 6.82 -70.03
CA ARG A 59 34.58 5.98 -69.62
C ARG A 59 35.42 6.77 -68.62
N LEU A 60 35.26 6.48 -67.33
CA LEU A 60 36.23 6.84 -66.31
C LEU A 60 37.46 5.93 -66.49
N THR A 61 38.58 6.51 -66.86
CA THR A 61 39.91 5.88 -66.78
C THR A 61 40.16 5.40 -65.35
N PRO A 62 40.63 4.16 -65.14
CA PRO A 62 40.90 3.67 -63.79
C PRO A 62 42.07 4.45 -63.19
N LEU A 63 41.82 5.11 -62.06
CA LEU A 63 42.87 5.65 -61.20
C LEU A 63 43.68 4.48 -60.60
N PRO A 64 44.99 4.65 -60.38
CA PRO A 64 45.86 3.61 -59.87
C PRO A 64 45.38 3.13 -58.49
N THR A 65 45.09 1.83 -58.40
CA THR A 65 44.80 1.10 -57.17
C THR A 65 46.03 1.08 -56.25
N THR A 66 46.09 2.03 -55.33
CA THR A 66 46.88 1.93 -54.09
C THR A 66 45.93 2.40 -52.98
N ARG A 67 45.65 1.67 -51.90
CA ARG A 67 46.43 0.76 -51.09
C ARG A 67 45.54 -0.41 -50.68
N GLY A 68 46.10 -1.61 -50.57
CA GLY A 68 45.45 -2.69 -49.85
C GLY A 68 45.26 -2.26 -48.40
N CYS A 69 44.06 -1.82 -48.03
CA CYS A 69 43.61 -1.97 -46.66
C CYS A 69 43.43 -3.46 -46.47
N THR A 70 44.44 -4.12 -45.90
CA THR A 70 44.27 -5.41 -45.27
C THR A 70 43.18 -5.22 -44.22
N ALA A 71 41.93 -5.54 -44.56
CA ALA A 71 40.90 -5.75 -43.56
C ALA A 71 41.43 -6.90 -42.71
N SER A 72 41.99 -6.57 -41.55
CA SER A 72 42.37 -7.56 -40.56
C SER A 72 41.08 -8.29 -40.19
N GLY A 73 40.86 -9.45 -40.79
CA GLY A 73 39.72 -10.28 -40.49
C GLY A 73 39.79 -10.64 -39.01
N PHE A 74 38.71 -10.32 -38.28
CA PHE A 74 38.60 -10.65 -36.88
C PHE A 74 38.70 -12.17 -36.74
N THR A 75 39.71 -12.64 -35.99
CA THR A 75 39.89 -14.08 -35.82
C THR A 75 38.81 -14.60 -34.87
N LEU A 76 38.36 -15.84 -35.09
CA LEU A 76 37.40 -16.51 -34.21
C LEU A 76 37.89 -16.54 -32.75
N VAL A 77 39.21 -16.59 -32.55
CA VAL A 77 39.87 -16.55 -31.23
C VAL A 77 39.71 -15.19 -30.57
N GLU A 78 39.92 -14.08 -31.29
CA GLU A 78 39.71 -12.72 -30.75
C GLU A 78 38.27 -12.52 -30.29
N LEU A 79 37.28 -13.03 -31.05
CA LEU A 79 35.88 -12.97 -30.65
C LEU A 79 35.60 -13.79 -29.39
N LEU A 80 36.13 -15.02 -29.34
CA LEU A 80 35.95 -15.92 -28.21
C LEU A 80 36.50 -15.35 -26.90
N VAL A 81 37.69 -14.73 -26.95
CA VAL A 81 38.29 -14.11 -25.75
C VAL A 81 37.44 -12.94 -25.25
N VAL A 82 36.92 -12.11 -26.15
CA VAL A 82 36.08 -10.95 -25.76
C VAL A 82 34.79 -11.41 -25.10
N ILE A 83 34.07 -12.37 -25.68
CA ILE A 83 32.84 -12.89 -25.07
C ILE A 83 33.14 -13.61 -23.75
N ALA A 84 34.30 -14.27 -23.63
CA ALA A 84 34.72 -14.89 -22.38
C ALA A 84 34.96 -13.85 -21.28
N ILE A 85 35.64 -12.74 -21.59
CA ILE A 85 35.87 -11.64 -20.64
C ILE A 85 34.55 -10.99 -20.25
N ILE A 86 33.66 -10.68 -21.21
CA ILE A 86 32.33 -10.11 -20.92
C ILE A 86 31.52 -11.08 -20.05
N GLY A 87 31.57 -12.38 -20.33
CA GLY A 87 30.90 -13.42 -19.55
C GLY A 87 31.39 -13.47 -18.10
N ILE A 88 32.70 -13.41 -17.88
CA ILE A 88 33.30 -13.37 -16.54
C ILE A 88 32.87 -12.10 -15.79
N LEU A 89 32.99 -10.92 -16.42
CA LEU A 89 32.61 -9.65 -15.82
C LEU A 89 31.12 -9.60 -15.48
N ALA A 90 30.25 -10.01 -16.41
CA ALA A 90 28.81 -10.07 -16.19
C ALA A 90 28.44 -11.09 -15.09
N GLY A 91 29.11 -12.24 -15.06
CA GLY A 91 28.92 -13.27 -14.04
C GLY A 91 29.20 -12.78 -12.61
N LEU A 92 30.17 -11.87 -12.45
CA LEU A 92 30.49 -11.25 -11.16
C LEU A 92 29.52 -10.11 -10.79
N LEU A 93 28.97 -9.39 -11.78
CA LEU A 93 28.12 -8.21 -11.56
C LEU A 93 26.66 -8.56 -11.24
N LEU A 94 26.11 -9.62 -11.85
CA LEU A 94 24.71 -10.02 -11.68
C LEU A 94 24.27 -10.23 -10.21
N PRO A 95 24.98 -11.01 -9.36
CA PRO A 95 24.56 -11.21 -7.98
C PRO A 95 24.62 -9.92 -7.15
N VAL A 96 25.62 -9.06 -7.41
CA VAL A 96 25.80 -7.79 -6.71
C VAL A 96 24.67 -6.81 -7.03
N LEU A 97 24.24 -6.75 -8.29
CA LEU A 97 23.15 -5.86 -8.72
C LEU A 97 21.82 -6.18 -8.02
N GLY A 98 21.53 -7.46 -7.79
CA GLY A 98 20.33 -7.87 -7.05
C GLY A 98 20.32 -7.34 -5.61
N ILE A 99 21.44 -7.49 -4.91
CA ILE A 99 21.62 -6.98 -3.54
C ILE A 99 21.52 -5.45 -3.50
N ALA A 100 22.15 -4.77 -4.47
CA ALA A 100 22.11 -3.31 -4.56
C ALA A 100 20.67 -2.79 -4.76
N ARG A 101 19.89 -3.40 -5.66
CA ARG A 101 18.48 -3.05 -5.88
C ARG A 101 17.63 -3.29 -4.63
N ALA A 102 17.83 -4.40 -3.92
CA ALA A 102 17.12 -4.68 -2.67
C ALA A 102 17.45 -3.66 -1.57
N LYS A 103 18.70 -3.23 -1.45
CA LYS A 103 19.11 -2.15 -0.53
C LYS A 103 18.49 -0.81 -0.91
N ALA A 104 18.46 -0.46 -2.20
CA ALA A 104 17.83 0.77 -2.68
C ALA A 104 16.33 0.81 -2.37
N ARG A 105 15.61 -0.30 -2.58
CA ARG A 105 14.20 -0.42 -2.21
C ARG A 105 13.98 -0.31 -0.70
N ALA A 106 14.86 -0.90 0.12
CA ALA A 106 14.79 -0.76 1.57
C ALA A 106 15.01 0.70 2.04
N ALA A 107 15.93 1.42 1.41
CA ALA A 107 16.13 2.84 1.65
C ALA A 107 14.87 3.65 1.29
N HIS A 108 14.21 3.31 0.18
CA HIS A 108 12.93 3.92 -0.20
C HIS A 108 11.81 3.60 0.81
N CYS A 109 11.68 2.35 1.27
CA CYS A 109 10.66 2.01 2.28
C CYS A 109 10.94 2.71 3.62
N THR A 110 12.22 2.91 3.97
CA THR A 110 12.63 3.71 5.15
C THR A 110 12.20 5.17 5.00
N ASN A 111 12.43 5.76 3.82
CA ASN A 111 12.02 7.14 3.55
C ASN A 111 10.49 7.33 3.57
N ASN A 112 9.74 6.39 2.99
CA ASN A 112 8.28 6.41 3.02
C ASN A 112 7.76 6.39 4.46
N LEU A 113 8.30 5.50 5.31
CA LEU A 113 7.95 5.46 6.72
C LEU A 113 8.27 6.77 7.44
N ARG A 114 9.43 7.38 7.20
CA ARG A 114 9.75 8.71 7.78
C ARG A 114 8.75 9.79 7.35
N GLN A 115 8.35 9.80 6.09
CA GLN A 115 7.36 10.76 5.59
C GLN A 115 5.97 10.52 6.20
N LEU A 116 5.59 9.25 6.42
CA LEU A 116 4.40 8.91 7.20
C LEU A 116 4.51 9.37 8.66
N GLY A 117 5.70 9.28 9.27
CA GLY A 117 5.95 9.77 10.63
C GLY A 117 5.77 11.27 10.74
N ILE A 118 6.25 12.03 9.75
CA ILE A 118 6.04 13.48 9.67
C ILE A 118 4.53 13.79 9.53
N ALA A 119 3.84 13.12 8.62
CA ALA A 119 2.40 13.33 8.44
C ALA A 119 1.58 12.95 9.68
N LEU A 120 1.94 11.85 10.35
CA LEU A 120 1.35 11.45 11.62
C LEU A 120 1.58 12.51 12.69
N ARG A 121 2.80 13.04 12.80
CA ARG A 121 3.11 14.08 13.79
C ARG A 121 2.28 15.34 13.55
N LEU A 122 2.22 15.82 12.30
CA LEU A 122 1.40 16.96 11.93
C LEU A 122 -0.08 16.75 12.31
N TYR A 123 -0.63 15.57 12.01
CA TYR A 123 -1.99 15.23 12.41
C TYR A 123 -2.19 15.24 13.92
N VAL A 124 -1.27 14.64 14.69
CA VAL A 124 -1.36 14.58 16.15
C VAL A 124 -1.21 15.96 16.77
N ASP A 125 -0.33 16.82 16.25
CA ASP A 125 -0.17 18.20 16.69
C ASP A 125 -1.47 19.01 16.52
N ASP A 126 -2.19 18.80 15.42
CA ASP A 126 -3.47 19.49 15.15
C ASP A 126 -4.66 18.88 15.91
N ALA A 127 -4.73 17.54 16.01
CA ALA A 127 -5.88 16.83 16.59
C ALA A 127 -5.75 16.52 18.09
N GLY A 128 -4.54 16.57 18.65
CA GLY A 128 -4.22 16.16 20.03
C GLY A 128 -4.34 14.65 20.29
N ALA A 129 -4.62 13.87 19.25
CA ALA A 129 -4.87 12.43 19.33
C ALA A 129 -4.45 11.72 18.05
N PHE A 130 -4.20 10.42 18.17
CA PHE A 130 -3.83 9.57 17.05
C PHE A 130 -5.05 9.23 16.19
N PRO A 131 -4.86 9.03 14.87
CA PRO A 131 -5.96 8.73 13.99
C PRO A 131 -6.58 7.37 14.32
N LEU A 132 -7.91 7.32 14.28
CA LEU A 132 -8.68 6.11 14.53
C LEU A 132 -8.35 5.02 13.51
N ALA A 133 -8.20 3.79 13.97
CA ALA A 133 -8.06 2.64 13.08
C ALA A 133 -9.35 2.36 12.29
N THR A 134 -10.49 2.55 12.94
CA THR A 134 -11.83 2.39 12.37
C THR A 134 -12.80 3.35 13.04
N THR A 135 -13.82 3.77 12.30
CA THR A 135 -14.95 4.55 12.80
C THR A 135 -16.19 3.67 13.03
N GLY A 136 -16.04 2.35 12.95
CA GLY A 136 -17.15 1.38 12.94
C GLY A 136 -17.89 1.30 11.60
N ARG A 137 -17.87 2.37 10.80
CA ARG A 137 -18.44 2.42 9.44
C ARG A 137 -17.40 2.34 8.34
N ALA A 138 -16.17 2.77 8.61
CA ALA A 138 -15.05 2.68 7.68
C ALA A 138 -13.84 2.04 8.36
N LEU A 139 -13.37 0.92 7.80
CA LEU A 139 -12.05 0.37 8.12
C LEU A 139 -10.96 1.30 7.56
N GLY A 140 -9.74 1.16 8.07
CA GLY A 140 -8.62 1.97 7.59
C GLY A 140 -8.88 3.47 7.68
N SER A 141 -9.55 3.89 8.76
CA SER A 141 -9.89 5.32 8.93
C SER A 141 -8.64 6.18 9.07
N TRP A 142 -7.53 5.60 9.53
CA TRP A 142 -6.26 6.30 9.71
C TRP A 142 -5.61 6.72 8.39
N GLN A 143 -5.85 5.98 7.30
CA GLN A 143 -5.28 6.34 6.00
C GLN A 143 -5.88 7.63 5.47
N ARG A 144 -7.15 7.93 5.75
CA ARG A 144 -7.84 9.11 5.19
C ARG A 144 -7.13 10.43 5.54
N PRO A 145 -6.92 10.79 6.82
CA PRO A 145 -6.24 12.04 7.17
C PRO A 145 -4.78 12.07 6.71
N LEU A 146 -4.06 10.95 6.75
CA LEU A 146 -2.64 10.93 6.35
C LEU A 146 -2.46 10.99 4.83
N ARG A 147 -3.38 10.42 4.07
CA ARG A 147 -3.35 10.38 2.60
C ARG A 147 -3.45 11.76 1.97
N GLU A 148 -4.14 12.70 2.60
CA GLU A 148 -4.17 14.09 2.14
C GLU A 148 -2.78 14.73 2.22
N ALA A 149 -2.00 14.37 3.24
CA ALA A 149 -0.63 14.87 3.42
C ALA A 149 0.42 14.11 2.56
N VAL A 150 0.28 12.80 2.36
CA VAL A 150 1.33 11.95 1.75
C VAL A 150 0.99 11.37 0.38
N GLY A 151 -0.28 11.35 -0.02
CA GLY A 151 -0.73 10.62 -1.21
C GLY A 151 -0.66 9.09 -1.10
N ASP A 152 -1.26 8.39 -2.06
CA ASP A 152 -1.40 6.92 -2.00
C ASP A 152 -0.06 6.17 -2.13
N SER A 153 0.90 6.70 -2.91
CA SER A 153 2.16 6.01 -3.20
C SER A 153 3.04 5.83 -1.95
N LEU A 154 2.95 6.73 -0.98
CA LEU A 154 3.73 6.65 0.27
C LEU A 154 3.19 5.62 1.26
N LEU A 155 1.94 5.20 1.12
CA LEU A 155 1.35 4.12 1.92
C LEU A 155 1.81 2.73 1.46
N GLN A 156 2.56 2.64 0.37
CA GLN A 156 2.99 1.37 -0.24
C GLN A 156 4.50 1.17 -0.13
N CYS A 157 4.93 -0.05 0.21
CA CYS A 157 6.35 -0.41 0.15
C CYS A 157 6.70 -0.98 -1.24
N PRO A 158 7.62 -0.35 -2.02
CA PRO A 158 8.02 -0.83 -3.35
C PRO A 158 8.68 -2.22 -3.35
N GLN A 159 9.14 -2.72 -2.21
CA GLN A 159 9.84 -4.01 -2.12
C GLN A 159 8.89 -5.21 -2.20
N ARG A 160 7.65 -5.10 -1.70
CA ARG A 160 6.73 -6.26 -1.67
C ARG A 160 6.05 -6.53 -3.02
N ILE A 161 6.06 -5.59 -3.98
CA ILE A 161 5.59 -5.82 -5.37
C ILE A 161 6.29 -7.03 -6.02
N THR A 162 7.48 -7.41 -5.55
CA THR A 162 8.22 -8.60 -6.04
C THR A 162 8.07 -9.88 -5.21
N ALA A 163 7.38 -9.88 -4.07
CA ALA A 163 7.26 -11.02 -3.17
C ALA A 163 5.80 -11.48 -3.05
N ALA A 164 5.46 -12.55 -3.77
CA ALA A 164 4.28 -13.44 -3.68
C ALA A 164 2.87 -12.84 -3.38
N TRP A 165 1.88 -13.27 -4.16
CA TRP A 165 0.46 -12.91 -4.05
C TRP A 165 -0.26 -13.42 -2.78
N GLU A 166 0.45 -14.02 -1.82
CA GLU A 166 -0.14 -14.52 -0.59
C GLU A 166 -0.09 -13.45 0.51
N HIS A 167 -1.16 -12.69 0.65
CA HIS A 167 -1.39 -11.79 1.78
C HIS A 167 -2.07 -12.53 2.93
N VAL A 168 -1.80 -12.10 4.16
CA VAL A 168 -2.58 -12.49 5.34
C VAL A 168 -3.88 -11.69 5.34
N THR A 169 -4.88 -12.20 4.62
CA THR A 169 -6.24 -11.68 4.74
C THR A 169 -6.90 -12.28 5.97
N LEU A 170 -7.12 -11.48 7.01
CA LEU A 170 -7.75 -11.95 8.24
C LEU A 170 -9.21 -12.41 8.00
N PHE A 171 -9.90 -11.80 7.02
CA PHE A 171 -11.25 -12.15 6.57
C PHE A 171 -11.39 -11.82 5.07
N LYS A 172 -11.65 -12.81 4.21
CA LYS A 172 -11.60 -12.69 2.74
C LYS A 172 -12.98 -12.88 2.09
N PHE A 173 -13.31 -12.05 1.11
CA PHE A 173 -14.38 -12.28 0.13
C PHE A 173 -13.77 -12.65 -1.25
N PRO A 174 -14.51 -13.33 -2.14
CA PRO A 174 -14.03 -13.65 -3.48
C PRO A 174 -13.67 -12.36 -4.25
N GLY A 175 -12.50 -12.34 -4.89
CA GLY A 175 -12.11 -11.25 -5.83
C GLY A 175 -11.25 -10.12 -5.27
N SER A 176 -11.01 -10.04 -3.96
CA SER A 176 -10.18 -8.97 -3.38
C SER A 176 -8.68 -9.14 -3.70
N ARG A 177 -8.09 -8.18 -4.43
CA ARG A 177 -6.62 -8.02 -4.57
C ARG A 177 -6.08 -7.07 -3.49
N ILE A 178 -5.50 -7.61 -2.41
CA ILE A 178 -4.93 -6.77 -1.34
C ILE A 178 -3.47 -6.45 -1.66
N HIS A 179 -3.15 -5.16 -1.69
CA HIS A 179 -1.78 -4.70 -1.85
C HIS A 179 -1.09 -4.56 -0.48
N PRO A 180 0.20 -4.89 -0.39
CA PRO A 180 1.02 -4.67 0.79
C PRO A 180 1.18 -3.22 1.21
N HIS A 181 0.72 -2.88 2.40
CA HIS A 181 0.87 -1.53 2.93
C HIS A 181 1.37 -1.57 4.36
N TYR A 182 2.04 -0.49 4.75
CA TYR A 182 2.48 -0.28 6.12
C TYR A 182 1.29 -0.49 7.06
N GLY A 183 1.44 -1.41 8.00
CA GLY A 183 0.44 -1.71 9.00
C GLY A 183 0.49 -0.68 10.11
N TYR A 184 -0.67 -0.26 10.58
CA TYR A 184 -0.79 0.62 11.73
C TYR A 184 -0.84 -0.20 13.01
N ASN A 185 -0.10 0.22 14.04
CA ASN A 185 -0.15 -0.39 15.37
C ASN A 185 -1.47 -0.03 16.08
N HIS A 186 -2.56 -0.64 15.64
CA HIS A 186 -3.89 -0.27 16.10
C HIS A 186 -4.27 -0.91 17.44
N LEU A 187 -3.79 -2.11 17.79
CA LEU A 187 -4.19 -2.86 19.00
C LEU A 187 -3.06 -3.05 20.02
N GLY A 188 -1.83 -2.71 19.65
CA GLY A 188 -0.66 -3.04 20.45
C GLY A 188 -0.34 -4.53 20.44
N ALA A 189 0.32 -4.99 21.49
CA ALA A 189 0.72 -6.38 21.67
C ALA A 189 -0.40 -7.29 22.22
N ALA A 190 -1.60 -6.78 22.50
CA ALA A 190 -2.64 -7.59 23.14
C ALA A 190 -3.39 -8.48 22.14
N ARG A 191 -3.38 -9.81 22.34
CA ARG A 191 -4.25 -10.76 21.60
C ARG A 191 -5.68 -10.77 22.11
N ARG A 192 -5.87 -10.41 23.37
CA ARG A 192 -7.16 -10.36 24.06
C ARG A 192 -7.27 -9.03 24.79
N ARG A 193 -8.50 -8.56 24.97
CA ARG A 193 -8.76 -7.39 25.80
C ARG A 193 -8.44 -7.74 27.27
N THR A 194 -7.30 -7.28 27.76
CA THR A 194 -6.84 -7.45 29.15
C THR A 194 -6.98 -6.17 29.96
N THR A 195 -7.10 -5.04 29.28
CA THR A 195 -7.25 -3.70 29.84
C THR A 195 -8.59 -3.08 29.41
N ASP A 196 -9.05 -2.09 30.18
CA ASP A 196 -10.29 -1.37 29.86
C ASP A 196 -10.17 -0.54 28.57
N HIS A 197 -8.95 -0.18 28.20
CA HIS A 197 -8.59 0.61 27.03
C HIS A 197 -7.69 -0.19 26.06
N ASN A 198 -7.54 0.32 24.85
CA ASN A 198 -6.68 -0.22 23.81
C ASN A 198 -5.21 0.18 24.07
N LEU A 199 -4.30 -0.79 23.92
CA LEU A 199 -2.86 -0.58 24.08
C LEU A 199 -2.20 0.01 22.84
N GLY A 200 -2.82 -0.14 21.66
CA GLY A 200 -2.34 0.46 20.42
C GLY A 200 -2.80 1.91 20.23
N LEU A 201 -2.50 2.44 19.05
CA LEU A 201 -2.83 3.81 18.62
C LEU A 201 -4.23 3.91 18.00
N GLY A 202 -4.93 2.78 17.83
CA GLY A 202 -6.16 2.70 17.04
C GLY A 202 -7.41 3.32 17.66
N GLY A 203 -7.33 3.75 18.92
CA GLY A 203 -8.45 4.28 19.70
C GLY A 203 -9.19 3.23 20.54
N ASP A 204 -9.95 3.71 21.51
CA ASP A 204 -10.72 2.90 22.45
C ASP A 204 -12.14 2.68 21.93
N TYR A 205 -12.67 1.47 22.10
CA TYR A 205 -14.09 1.22 21.86
C TYR A 205 -14.87 1.33 23.17
N VAL A 206 -15.78 2.29 23.23
CA VAL A 206 -16.65 2.53 24.39
C VAL A 206 -18.07 2.13 24.03
N TRP A 207 -18.63 1.21 24.80
CA TRP A 207 -20.02 0.77 24.64
C TRP A 207 -20.98 1.65 25.44
N SER A 208 -22.13 2.00 24.85
CA SER A 208 -23.25 2.65 25.51
C SER A 208 -24.56 1.88 25.22
N ASP A 209 -25.62 2.16 25.97
CA ASP A 209 -26.92 1.49 25.82
C ASP A 209 -27.54 1.67 24.42
N THR A 210 -27.16 2.73 23.71
CA THR A 210 -27.63 3.05 22.35
C THR A 210 -26.65 2.65 21.25
N GLY A 211 -25.56 1.96 21.57
CA GLY A 211 -24.51 1.53 20.64
C GLY A 211 -23.10 1.87 21.14
N GLY A 212 -22.06 1.45 20.42
CA GLY A 212 -20.67 1.78 20.79
C GLY A 212 -20.01 2.78 19.84
N THR A 213 -19.08 3.57 20.37
CA THR A 213 -18.30 4.57 19.63
C THR A 213 -16.80 4.33 19.82
N TYR A 214 -16.01 4.74 18.82
CA TYR A 214 -14.56 4.74 18.92
C TYR A 214 -14.08 6.13 19.35
N LEU A 215 -13.27 6.17 20.41
CA LEU A 215 -12.62 7.38 20.91
C LEU A 215 -11.15 7.36 20.50
N ALA A 216 -10.67 8.48 19.94
CA ALA A 216 -9.28 8.60 19.53
C ALA A 216 -8.33 8.47 20.73
N MET A 217 -7.18 7.84 20.53
CA MET A 217 -6.19 7.67 21.58
C MET A 217 -5.41 8.99 21.74
N PRO A 218 -5.46 9.66 22.91
CA PRO A 218 -4.76 10.94 23.11
C PRO A 218 -3.25 10.73 23.18
N GLU A 219 -2.49 11.71 22.68
CA GLU A 219 -1.01 11.60 22.66
C GLU A 219 -0.41 11.43 24.06
N THR A 220 -1.02 12.07 25.06
CA THR A 220 -0.57 12.02 26.46
C THR A 220 -0.55 10.60 27.06
N ARG A 221 -1.19 9.61 26.41
CA ARG A 221 -1.16 8.21 26.86
C ARG A 221 0.11 7.48 26.42
N VAL A 222 0.86 7.98 25.45
CA VAL A 222 2.11 7.35 24.99
C VAL A 222 3.24 7.69 25.95
N VAL A 223 3.62 6.74 26.80
CA VAL A 223 4.64 6.91 27.85
C VAL A 223 6.05 7.01 27.26
N ALA A 224 6.35 6.26 26.20
CA ALA A 224 7.66 6.23 25.56
C ALA A 224 7.55 6.32 24.03
N PRO A 225 7.39 7.55 23.46
CA PRO A 225 7.23 7.74 22.02
C PRO A 225 8.37 7.16 21.16
N SER A 226 9.60 7.25 21.64
CA SER A 226 10.79 6.68 20.96
C SER A 226 10.91 5.16 21.11
N GLU A 227 10.04 4.51 21.87
CA GLU A 227 10.03 3.06 22.01
C GLU A 227 8.69 2.46 21.56
N MET A 228 7.68 3.27 21.26
CA MET A 228 6.40 2.80 20.73
C MET A 228 6.39 2.78 19.20
N ILE A 229 6.12 1.62 18.61
CA ILE A 229 5.89 1.42 17.18
C ILE A 229 4.56 2.06 16.79
N ALA A 230 4.57 2.91 15.77
CA ALA A 230 3.38 3.50 15.17
C ALA A 230 2.95 2.76 13.90
N PHE A 231 3.91 2.55 13.00
CA PHE A 231 3.69 1.84 11.74
C PHE A 231 4.77 0.79 11.53
N GLY A 232 4.48 -0.20 10.70
CA GLY A 232 5.44 -1.22 10.37
C GLY A 232 5.21 -1.83 9.02
N ASP A 233 6.26 -2.37 8.42
CA ASP A 233 6.10 -3.35 7.35
C ASP A 233 5.18 -4.48 7.84
N SER A 234 3.99 -4.59 7.27
CA SER A 234 3.01 -5.64 7.59
C SER A 234 2.30 -6.16 6.35
N ASP A 235 2.06 -7.47 6.30
CA ASP A 235 1.25 -8.07 5.24
C ASP A 235 -0.22 -8.26 5.60
N ALA A 236 -0.59 -7.83 6.82
CA ALA A 236 -1.89 -8.11 7.39
C ALA A 236 -2.85 -6.93 7.15
N ALA A 237 -4.03 -7.29 6.65
CA ALA A 237 -5.14 -6.36 6.50
C ALA A 237 -6.44 -7.03 6.97
N ILE A 238 -7.29 -6.22 7.59
CA ILE A 238 -8.66 -6.58 7.95
C ILE A 238 -9.60 -6.06 6.87
N VAL A 239 -10.46 -6.95 6.37
CA VAL A 239 -11.53 -6.64 5.42
C VAL A 239 -12.82 -7.23 5.98
N ILE A 240 -13.79 -6.41 6.35
CA ILE A 240 -15.08 -6.86 6.92
C ILE A 240 -16.18 -6.41 5.97
N GLY A 241 -17.12 -7.33 5.67
CA GLY A 241 -18.32 -7.18 4.84
C GLY A 241 -18.60 -5.78 4.30
N LEU A 242 -17.81 -5.37 3.30
CA LEU A 242 -18.26 -4.34 2.37
C LEU A 242 -19.46 -4.96 1.64
N ASP A 243 -20.55 -4.20 1.51
CA ASP A 243 -21.75 -4.64 0.80
C ASP A 243 -21.30 -5.29 -0.53
N PRO A 244 -21.79 -6.49 -0.93
CA PRO A 244 -21.44 -7.06 -2.23
C PRO A 244 -21.69 -6.10 -3.41
N ASP A 245 -22.58 -5.12 -3.22
CA ASP A 245 -22.86 -4.05 -4.18
C ASP A 245 -21.99 -2.79 -4.00
N ASP A 246 -21.28 -2.64 -2.87
CA ASP A 246 -20.24 -1.64 -2.69
C ASP A 246 -18.94 -2.17 -3.30
N PRO A 247 -18.39 -1.54 -4.36
CA PRO A 247 -17.09 -1.94 -4.86
C PRO A 247 -16.11 -1.82 -3.70
N PRO A 248 -15.32 -2.86 -3.37
CA PRO A 248 -14.36 -2.77 -2.30
C PRO A 248 -13.42 -1.62 -2.65
N ALA A 249 -13.58 -0.49 -1.96
CA ALA A 249 -12.62 0.56 -2.02
C ALA A 249 -11.40 -0.02 -1.31
N TYR A 250 -10.51 -0.66 -2.06
CA TYR A 250 -9.20 -1.16 -1.63
C TYR A 250 -8.41 -0.10 -0.83
N ARG A 251 -8.85 1.16 -0.90
CA ARG A 251 -8.39 2.37 -0.23
C ARG A 251 -8.75 2.47 1.26
N ASP A 252 -9.69 1.67 1.77
CA ASP A 252 -10.19 1.70 3.16
C ASP A 252 -9.96 0.36 3.88
N LEU A 253 -9.01 -0.45 3.44
CA LEU A 253 -8.62 -1.65 4.19
C LEU A 253 -7.91 -1.25 5.47
N LEU A 254 -8.21 -1.90 6.59
CA LEU A 254 -7.48 -1.67 7.82
C LEU A 254 -6.17 -2.48 7.79
N HIS A 255 -5.08 -1.83 7.39
CA HIS A 255 -3.74 -2.41 7.47
C HIS A 255 -3.23 -2.34 8.91
N VAL A 256 -2.73 -3.47 9.41
CA VAL A 256 -2.48 -3.67 10.84
C VAL A 256 -1.09 -4.23 11.07
N ALA A 257 -0.31 -3.60 11.93
CA ALA A 257 0.94 -4.17 12.43
C ALA A 257 0.70 -4.71 13.84
N PHE A 258 1.13 -5.94 14.10
CA PHE A 258 1.04 -6.57 15.41
C PHE A 258 2.09 -7.69 15.52
N PRO A 259 2.57 -8.00 16.73
CA PRO A 259 3.73 -8.89 16.89
C PRO A 259 3.41 -10.39 16.84
N HIS A 260 2.16 -10.74 16.63
CA HIS A 260 1.67 -12.11 16.78
C HIS A 260 1.46 -12.81 15.46
N ASP A 261 1.41 -14.14 15.54
CA ASP A 261 0.87 -14.95 14.46
C ASP A 261 -0.65 -14.85 14.45
N VAL A 262 -1.20 -14.77 13.24
CA VAL A 262 -2.62 -14.93 13.01
C VAL A 262 -2.99 -16.39 13.26
N PRO A 263 -3.81 -16.71 14.29
CA PRO A 263 -4.03 -18.10 14.69
C PRO A 263 -4.63 -18.98 13.58
N ARG A 264 -5.51 -18.41 12.73
CA ARG A 264 -6.14 -19.15 11.63
C ARG A 264 -5.22 -19.40 10.44
N LEU A 265 -4.18 -18.60 10.28
CA LEU A 265 -3.30 -18.62 9.10
C LEU A 265 -1.88 -19.12 9.42
N GLY A 266 -1.49 -19.16 10.71
CA GLY A 266 -0.15 -19.53 11.14
C GLY A 266 0.93 -18.60 10.56
N ARG A 267 0.60 -17.32 10.34
CA ARG A 267 1.49 -16.33 9.72
C ARG A 267 1.64 -15.10 10.62
N PRO A 268 2.86 -14.55 10.76
CA PRO A 268 3.09 -13.34 11.55
C PRO A 268 2.41 -12.10 10.96
N GLY A 269 1.96 -11.18 11.81
CA GLY A 269 1.47 -9.86 11.42
C GLY A 269 2.57 -8.85 11.03
N ILE A 270 3.83 -9.27 11.02
CA ILE A 270 5.00 -8.46 10.66
C ILE A 270 5.59 -8.97 9.35
N GLY A 271 5.93 -8.03 8.46
CA GLY A 271 6.59 -8.27 7.19
C GLY A 271 7.99 -8.87 7.29
N ASN A 272 8.47 -9.43 6.18
CA ASN A 272 9.79 -10.07 6.10
C ASN A 272 10.58 -9.74 4.81
N TRP A 273 10.09 -8.81 3.98
CA TRP A 273 10.65 -8.56 2.65
C TRP A 273 11.97 -7.78 2.65
N HIS A 274 12.42 -7.26 3.79
CA HIS A 274 13.74 -6.62 3.93
C HIS A 274 14.76 -7.59 4.55
N ARG A 275 15.16 -8.65 3.82
CA ARG A 275 16.09 -9.67 4.32
C ARG A 275 15.59 -10.34 5.61
N ASP A 276 14.40 -10.93 5.56
CA ASP A 276 13.69 -11.58 6.69
C ASP A 276 13.36 -10.64 7.87
N GLY A 277 13.33 -9.35 7.59
CA GLY A 277 13.01 -8.33 8.57
C GLY A 277 12.02 -7.33 8.05
N ALA A 278 11.69 -6.41 8.94
CA ALA A 278 10.74 -5.34 8.75
C ALA A 278 11.39 -4.04 9.26
N ILE A 279 11.08 -2.96 8.56
CA ILE A 279 11.32 -1.60 9.01
C ILE A 279 10.08 -1.16 9.77
N MET A 280 10.29 -0.65 10.97
CA MET A 280 9.26 -0.10 11.84
C MET A 280 9.48 1.41 11.97
N LEU A 281 8.39 2.15 12.06
CA LEU A 281 8.34 3.57 12.41
C LEU A 281 7.86 3.69 13.85
N PHE A 282 8.57 4.48 14.64
CA PHE A 282 8.23 4.80 16.01
C PHE A 282 7.44 6.12 16.08
N VAL A 283 6.73 6.33 17.18
CA VAL A 283 5.86 7.49 17.38
C VAL A 283 6.62 8.81 17.31
N ASP A 284 7.89 8.85 17.72
CA ASP A 284 8.76 10.02 17.60
C ASP A 284 9.24 10.31 16.16
N GLY A 285 8.91 9.43 15.20
CA GLY A 285 9.24 9.58 13.79
C GLY A 285 10.51 8.86 13.33
N HIS A 286 11.30 8.27 14.23
CA HIS A 286 12.48 7.51 13.81
C HIS A 286 12.09 6.11 13.29
N THR A 287 12.96 5.53 12.48
CA THR A 287 12.74 4.21 11.88
C THR A 287 13.84 3.24 12.29
N ALA A 288 13.48 2.00 12.60
CA ALA A 288 14.45 0.94 12.89
C ALA A 288 14.16 -0.32 12.08
N PHE A 289 15.24 -1.05 11.77
CA PHE A 289 15.16 -2.35 11.13
C PHE A 289 15.50 -3.44 12.13
N ALA A 290 14.70 -4.50 12.17
CA ALA A 290 15.08 -5.74 12.83
C ALA A 290 14.52 -6.95 12.08
N LYS A 291 15.07 -8.13 12.40
CA LYS A 291 14.49 -9.40 11.95
C LYS A 291 13.08 -9.54 12.51
N ARG A 292 12.19 -10.18 11.74
CA ARG A 292 10.81 -10.39 12.15
C ARG A 292 10.70 -11.08 13.53
N SER A 293 11.58 -12.05 13.79
CA SER A 293 11.65 -12.75 15.07
C SER A 293 12.03 -11.86 16.25
N ALA A 294 12.75 -10.76 16.03
CA ALA A 294 13.10 -9.80 17.07
C ALA A 294 11.90 -8.93 17.44
N TRP A 295 11.16 -8.42 16.44
CA TRP A 295 9.94 -7.65 16.65
C TRP A 295 8.82 -8.47 17.33
N ALA A 296 8.75 -9.76 17.02
CA ALA A 296 7.80 -10.71 17.58
C ALA A 296 8.34 -11.50 18.78
N ALA A 297 9.50 -11.13 19.33
CA ALA A 297 10.12 -11.91 20.40
C ALA A 297 9.21 -11.90 21.64
N PRO A 298 8.99 -13.06 22.32
CA PRO A 298 8.20 -13.13 23.55
C PRO A 298 9.01 -12.61 24.75
N THR A 299 9.68 -11.46 24.60
CA THR A 299 10.49 -10.82 25.64
C THR A 299 9.82 -9.54 26.10
N PRO A 300 9.91 -9.17 27.38
CA PRO A 300 9.29 -7.94 27.88
C PRO A 300 9.67 -6.70 27.06
N GLY A 301 10.94 -6.61 26.62
CA GLY A 301 11.43 -5.50 25.80
C GLY A 301 10.74 -5.39 24.45
N ALA A 302 10.57 -6.49 23.72
CA ALA A 302 9.88 -6.47 22.44
C ALA A 302 8.38 -6.15 22.60
N ARG A 303 7.72 -6.68 23.64
CA ARG A 303 6.28 -6.43 23.89
C ARG A 303 5.99 -4.97 24.20
N ARG A 304 6.82 -4.38 25.05
CA ARG A 304 6.77 -2.98 25.46
C ARG A 304 6.70 -2.02 24.28
N GLN A 305 7.37 -2.35 23.18
CA GLN A 305 7.42 -1.49 21.99
C GLN A 305 6.10 -1.38 21.24
N TRP A 306 5.10 -2.19 21.56
CA TRP A 306 3.80 -2.14 20.91
C TRP A 306 2.74 -1.38 21.72
N ASN A 307 2.98 -1.11 23.00
CA ASN A 307 1.95 -0.65 23.92
C ASN A 307 2.17 0.81 24.34
N ASN A 308 1.08 1.59 24.40
CA ASN A 308 1.12 3.01 24.73
C ASN A 308 1.59 3.29 26.16
N ASP A 309 1.28 2.42 27.11
CA ASP A 309 1.68 2.53 28.51
C ASP A 309 3.11 2.01 28.79
N HIS A 310 3.80 1.55 27.75
CA HIS A 310 5.14 0.99 27.81
C HIS A 310 5.26 -0.20 28.78
N GLN A 311 4.17 -0.95 29.00
CA GLN A 311 4.18 -2.19 29.79
C GLN A 311 4.22 -3.44 28.89
N PRO A 312 4.83 -4.55 29.34
CA PRO A 312 4.97 -5.74 28.52
C PRO A 312 3.67 -6.54 28.35
N HIS A 313 2.70 -6.42 29.26
CA HIS A 313 1.43 -7.17 29.25
C HIS A 313 1.58 -8.65 28.90
N GLU A 314 2.28 -9.40 29.76
CA GLU A 314 2.55 -10.81 29.52
C GLU A 314 1.27 -11.65 29.46
N GLU A 315 0.25 -11.23 30.20
CA GLU A 315 -1.09 -11.80 30.24
C GLU A 315 -1.85 -11.70 28.90
N ALA A 316 -1.41 -10.79 28.01
CA ALA A 316 -2.06 -10.52 26.73
C ALA A 316 -1.38 -11.20 25.54
N TRP A 317 -0.26 -11.90 25.74
CA TRP A 317 0.62 -12.44 24.69
C TRP A 317 0.30 -13.89 24.27
#